data_AF-A0A9E1HWM2-F1
#
_entry.id   AF-A0A9E1HWM2-F1
#
_cell.length_a   1.000
_cell.length_b   1.000
_cell.length_c   1.000
_cell.angle_alpha   90.00
_cell.angle_beta   90.00
_cell.angle_gamma   90.00
#
_symmetry.space_group_name_H-M   'P 1'
#
loop_
_entity.id
_entity.type
_entity.pdbx_description
1 polymer ?
#
loop_
_entity_poly.entity_id
_entity_poly.type
_entity_poly.pdbx_seq_one_letter_code
_entity_poly.pdbx_strand_id
1 'polypeptide(L)'
;MKIDGNELAIRQNELDQQGFKKEAYDMKMEFLRQVRESGDHCPCKEACPHHGNCFECVTIHRGHRDHLPMCMWDMLNERIAALSHLTEGTLRDYEEKQKQGCPSCEGCTECK
;
A
#
# COMPACT_ATOMS: atom_id res chain seq x y z
N MET A 1 -5.36 -15.67 -10.15
CA MET A 1 -5.74 -15.65 -8.72
C MET A 1 -5.68 -14.21 -8.24
N LYS A 2 -6.48 -13.80 -7.26
CA LYS A 2 -6.38 -12.46 -6.66
C LYS A 2 -5.53 -12.53 -5.38
N ILE A 3 -4.53 -11.66 -5.26
CA ILE A 3 -3.69 -11.52 -4.05
C ILE A 3 -4.41 -10.65 -3.00
N ASP A 4 -4.89 -9.48 -3.41
CA ASP A 4 -5.48 -8.51 -2.49
C ASP A 4 -6.84 -8.97 -1.96
N GLY A 5 -6.96 -9.06 -0.63
CA GLY A 5 -8.13 -9.60 0.03
C GLY A 5 -8.33 -11.10 -0.20
N ASN A 6 -7.25 -11.86 -0.44
CA ASN A 6 -7.34 -13.29 -0.62
C ASN A 6 -7.80 -14.01 0.67
N GLU A 7 -8.79 -14.88 0.54
CA GLU A 7 -9.40 -15.59 1.67
C GLU A 7 -8.40 -16.50 2.42
N LEU A 8 -7.47 -17.16 1.71
CA LEU A 8 -6.45 -18.00 2.36
C LEU A 8 -5.48 -17.15 3.17
N ALA A 9 -5.06 -16.00 2.65
CA ALA A 9 -4.16 -15.09 3.36
C ALA A 9 -4.82 -14.48 4.61
N ILE A 10 -6.10 -14.09 4.51
CA ILE A 10 -6.89 -13.58 5.64
C ILE A 10 -7.05 -14.68 6.70
N ARG A 11 -7.50 -15.87 6.29
CA ARG A 11 -7.71 -16.99 7.21
C ARG A 11 -6.42 -17.45 7.87
N GLN A 12 -5.32 -17.43 7.14
CA GLN A 12 -3.99 -17.72 7.69
C GLN A 12 -3.64 -16.76 8.83
N ASN A 13 -3.89 -15.46 8.65
CA ASN A 13 -3.62 -14.45 9.67
C ASN A 13 -4.50 -14.65 10.92
N GLU A 14 -5.78 -14.99 10.74
CA GLU A 14 -6.68 -15.34 11.86
C GLU A 14 -6.18 -16.55 12.67
N LEU A 15 -5.76 -17.62 11.98
CA LEU A 15 -5.22 -18.82 12.63
C LEU A 15 -3.93 -18.51 13.41
N ASP A 16 -3.06 -17.67 12.85
CA ASP A 16 -1.81 -17.28 13.50
C ASP A 16 -2.07 -16.48 14.79
N GLN A 17 -3.05 -15.57 14.76
CA GLN A 17 -3.50 -14.78 15.92
C GLN A 17 -4.13 -15.66 17.02
N GLN A 18 -4.81 -16.74 16.63
CA GLN A 18 -5.39 -17.71 17.56
C GLN A 18 -4.37 -18.73 18.11
N GLY A 19 -3.12 -18.70 17.64
CA GLY A 19 -2.05 -19.58 18.10
C GLY A 19 -1.91 -20.91 17.35
N PHE A 20 -2.72 -21.15 16.31
CA PHE A 20 -2.65 -22.34 15.45
C PHE A 20 -1.48 -22.23 14.44
N LYS A 21 -0.25 -22.24 14.96
CA LYS A 21 0.96 -21.92 14.18
C LYS A 21 1.23 -22.87 13.02
N LYS A 22 0.95 -24.17 13.18
CA LYS A 22 1.21 -25.17 12.14
C LYS A 22 0.22 -25.00 10.98
N GLU A 23 -1.07 -24.93 11.28
CA GLU A 23 -2.14 -24.73 10.31
C GLU A 23 -1.97 -23.41 9.56
N ALA A 24 -1.61 -22.34 10.27
CA ALA A 24 -1.30 -21.05 9.66
C ALA A 24 -0.09 -21.14 8.71
N TYR A 25 0.96 -21.86 9.10
CA TYR A 25 2.13 -22.06 8.24
C TYR A 25 1.78 -22.82 6.96
N ASP A 26 1.06 -23.93 7.08
CA ASP A 26 0.67 -24.76 5.93
C ASP A 26 -0.22 -23.95 4.97
N MET A 27 -1.18 -23.18 5.50
CA MET A 27 -2.04 -22.29 4.70
C MET A 27 -1.25 -21.18 4.00
N LYS A 28 -0.26 -20.59 4.69
CA LYS A 28 0.65 -19.59 4.09
C LYS A 28 1.41 -20.19 2.91
N MET A 29 1.94 -21.40 3.06
CA MET A 29 2.69 -22.06 1.99
C MET A 29 1.79 -22.37 0.78
N GLU A 30 0.54 -22.81 1.03
CA GLU A 30 -0.42 -23.04 -0.05
C GLU A 30 -0.79 -21.75 -0.79
N PHE A 31 -1.06 -20.66 -0.07
CA PHE A 31 -1.29 -19.35 -0.68
C PHE A 31 -0.11 -18.92 -1.57
N LEU A 32 1.12 -19.02 -1.06
CA LEU A 32 2.32 -18.68 -1.82
C LEU A 32 2.53 -19.60 -3.04
N ARG A 33 2.18 -20.89 -2.95
CA ARG A 33 2.23 -21.83 -4.07
C ARG A 33 1.26 -21.38 -5.18
N GLN A 34 0.00 -21.11 -4.84
CA GLN A 34 -1.01 -20.69 -5.81
C GLN A 34 -0.65 -19.34 -6.47
N VAL A 35 -0.07 -18.40 -5.73
CA VAL A 35 0.41 -17.12 -6.29
C VAL A 35 1.50 -17.37 -7.33
N ARG A 36 2.50 -18.21 -7.03
CA ARG A 36 3.60 -18.53 -7.97
C ARG A 36 3.09 -19.21 -9.23
N GLU A 37 2.16 -20.14 -9.10
CA GLU A 37 1.62 -20.90 -10.23
C GLU A 37 0.70 -20.06 -11.14
N SER A 38 0.11 -18.99 -10.62
CA SER A 38 -0.82 -18.15 -11.36
C SER A 38 -0.18 -16.98 -12.11
N GLY A 39 1.14 -16.82 -12.03
CA GLY A 39 1.91 -15.93 -12.90
C GLY A 39 1.99 -14.48 -12.44
N ASP A 40 1.82 -13.54 -13.37
CA ASP A 40 1.95 -12.09 -13.13
C ASP A 40 0.67 -11.51 -12.51
N HIS A 41 0.82 -10.87 -11.35
CA HIS A 41 -0.24 -10.21 -10.59
C HIS A 41 -0.03 -8.70 -10.47
N CYS A 42 0.92 -8.14 -11.21
CA CYS A 42 1.27 -6.72 -11.12
C CYS A 42 0.17 -5.86 -11.78
N PRO A 43 -0.41 -4.87 -11.07
CA PRO A 43 -1.42 -3.98 -11.64
C PRO A 43 -0.82 -2.80 -12.44
N CYS A 44 0.50 -2.71 -12.52
CA CYS A 44 1.17 -1.64 -13.24
C CYS A 44 0.76 -1.65 -14.72
N LYS A 45 0.48 -0.45 -15.25
CA LYS A 45 0.14 -0.25 -16.67
C LYS A 45 1.37 -0.09 -17.56
N GLU A 46 2.53 0.14 -16.94
CA GLU A 46 3.80 0.38 -17.63
C GLU A 46 4.48 -0.93 -18.03
N ALA A 47 5.09 -0.95 -19.22
CA ALA A 47 5.90 -2.08 -19.67
C ALA A 47 7.23 -2.11 -18.89
N CYS A 48 7.24 -2.79 -17.74
CA CYS A 48 8.39 -2.88 -16.84
C CYS A 48 8.98 -4.31 -16.84
N PRO A 49 10.32 -4.48 -16.93
CA PRO A 49 10.96 -5.80 -16.94
C PRO A 49 10.82 -6.58 -15.62
N HIS A 50 10.39 -5.92 -14.54
CA HIS A 50 10.23 -6.50 -13.20
C HIS A 50 8.77 -6.91 -12.91
N HIS A 51 7.89 -6.95 -13.92
CA HIS A 51 6.50 -7.38 -13.76
C HIS A 51 6.40 -8.78 -13.12
N GLY A 52 5.45 -8.95 -12.22
CA GLY A 52 5.26 -10.17 -11.44
C GLY A 52 6.38 -10.49 -10.42
N ASN A 53 7.52 -9.78 -10.45
CA ASN A 53 8.63 -10.03 -9.53
C ASN A 53 8.58 -9.07 -8.33
N CYS A 54 7.80 -9.46 -7.31
CA CYS A 54 7.63 -8.66 -6.09
C CYS A 54 8.96 -8.34 -5.39
N PHE A 55 9.94 -9.24 -5.43
CA PHE A 55 11.24 -9.03 -4.77
C PHE A 55 12.02 -7.90 -5.43
N GLU A 56 12.17 -7.92 -6.76
CA GLU A 56 12.86 -6.88 -7.51
C GLU A 56 12.13 -5.55 -7.42
N CYS A 57 10.81 -5.56 -7.64
CA CYS A 57 9.98 -4.35 -7.59
C CYS A 57 10.10 -3.64 -6.23
N VAL A 58 9.90 -4.35 -5.12
CA VAL A 58 10.00 -3.76 -3.77
C VAL A 58 11.42 -3.28 -3.48
N THR A 59 12.44 -4.02 -3.92
CA THR A 59 13.85 -3.64 -3.71
C THR A 59 14.18 -2.31 -4.40
N ILE A 60 13.74 -2.13 -5.65
CA ILE A 60 13.98 -0.90 -6.43
C ILE A 60 13.27 0.30 -5.80
N HIS A 61 11.97 0.18 -5.49
CA HIS A 61 11.21 1.28 -4.87
C HIS A 61 11.73 1.64 -3.48
N ARG A 62 12.16 0.64 -2.69
CA ARG A 62 12.84 0.88 -1.42
C ARG A 62 14.18 1.59 -1.59
N GLY A 63 14.93 1.27 -2.65
CA GLY A 63 16.22 1.87 -2.96
C GLY A 63 16.11 3.37 -3.26
N HIS A 64 15.17 3.76 -4.15
CA HIS A 64 15.02 5.17 -4.52
C HIS A 64 14.20 5.99 -3.53
N ARG A 65 13.30 5.36 -2.75
CA ARG A 65 12.43 6.01 -1.74
C ARG A 65 11.53 7.13 -2.27
N ASP A 66 11.33 7.20 -3.58
CA ASP A 66 10.52 8.23 -4.23
C ASP A 66 9.02 7.96 -4.01
N HIS A 67 8.57 6.74 -4.33
CA HIS A 67 7.17 6.32 -4.19
C HIS A 67 7.05 4.80 -4.02
N LEU A 68 5.87 4.36 -3.59
CA LEU A 68 5.55 2.94 -3.40
C LEU A 68 5.20 2.25 -4.72
N PRO A 69 5.42 0.93 -4.82
CA PRO A 69 4.92 0.12 -5.93
C PRO A 69 3.39 0.23 -6.09
N MET A 70 2.90 0.18 -7.33
CA MET A 70 1.45 0.32 -7.61
C MET A 70 0.60 -0.78 -6.94
N CYS A 71 1.15 -1.98 -6.73
CA CYS A 71 0.48 -3.05 -5.99
C CYS A 71 0.18 -2.72 -4.51
N MET A 72 0.78 -1.66 -3.96
CA MET A 72 0.49 -1.19 -2.60
C MET A 72 -0.45 0.03 -2.56
N TRP A 73 -0.76 0.63 -3.72
CA TRP A 73 -1.49 1.90 -3.77
C TRP A 73 -2.89 1.75 -3.23
N ASP A 74 -3.65 0.74 -3.66
CA ASP A 74 -5.03 0.57 -3.20
C ASP A 74 -5.11 0.36 -1.69
N MET A 75 -4.23 -0.49 -1.13
CA MET A 75 -4.15 -0.71 0.32
C MET A 75 -3.88 0.58 1.10
N LEU A 76 -3.02 1.46 0.59
CA LEU A 76 -2.76 2.74 1.24
C LEU A 76 -3.87 3.76 1.01
N ASN A 77 -4.41 3.81 -0.21
CA ASN A 77 -5.49 4.71 -0.57
C ASN A 77 -6.74 4.45 0.27
N GLU A 78 -7.05 3.20 0.60
CA GLU A 78 -8.11 2.86 1.56
C GLU A 78 -7.89 3.53 2.93
N ARG A 79 -6.65 3.56 3.43
CA ARG A 79 -6.32 4.21 4.71
C ARG A 79 -6.36 5.73 4.60
N ILE A 80 -5.81 6.28 3.52
CA ILE A 80 -5.80 7.73 3.27
C ILE A 80 -7.24 8.24 3.10
N ALA A 81 -8.09 7.52 2.37
CA ALA A 81 -9.50 7.85 2.21
C ALA A 81 -10.25 7.81 3.55
N ALA A 82 -10.01 6.80 4.39
CA ALA A 82 -10.59 6.75 5.73
C ALA A 82 -10.17 7.95 6.60
N LEU A 83 -8.90 8.38 6.50
CA LEU A 83 -8.40 9.56 7.20
C LEU A 83 -8.97 10.87 6.64
N SER A 84 -9.12 10.98 5.31
CA SER A 84 -9.63 12.21 4.68
C SER A 84 -11.08 12.51 5.10
N HIS A 85 -11.86 11.49 5.45
CA HIS A 85 -13.22 11.67 5.97
C HIS A 85 -13.26 12.41 7.32
N LEU A 86 -12.17 12.43 8.10
CA LEU A 86 -12.11 13.23 9.34
C LEU A 86 -12.22 14.73 9.08
N THR A 87 -11.91 15.17 7.85
CA THR A 87 -12.01 16.55 7.42
C THR A 87 -12.94 16.69 6.20
N GLU A 88 -13.91 15.78 6.04
CA GLU A 88 -14.88 15.81 4.93
C GLU A 88 -14.23 15.88 3.53
N GLY A 89 -13.04 15.29 3.36
CA GLY A 89 -12.33 15.26 2.09
C GLY A 89 -11.56 16.55 1.75
N THR A 90 -11.43 17.50 2.67
CA THR A 90 -10.76 18.81 2.45
C THR A 90 -9.22 18.76 2.41
N LEU A 91 -8.61 17.58 2.57
CA LEU A 91 -7.14 17.43 2.65
C LEU A 91 -6.43 18.04 1.43
N ARG A 92 -6.92 17.75 0.22
CA ARG A 92 -6.29 18.24 -1.00
C ARG A 92 -6.36 19.77 -1.11
N ASP A 93 -7.53 20.35 -0.83
CA ASP A 93 -7.71 21.81 -0.84
C ASP A 93 -6.81 22.49 0.20
N TYR A 94 -6.65 21.87 1.38
CA TYR A 94 -5.73 22.34 2.41
C TYR A 94 -4.28 22.31 1.92
N GLU A 95 -3.80 21.20 1.34
CA GLU A 95 -2.45 21.08 0.78
C GLU A 95 -2.18 22.11 -0.32
N GLU A 96 -3.14 22.36 -1.21
CA GLU A 96 -3.03 23.36 -2.26
C GLU A 96 -2.88 24.78 -1.69
N LYS A 97 -3.65 25.13 -0.65
CA LYS A 97 -3.51 26.41 0.07
C LYS A 97 -2.15 26.56 0.75
N GLN A 98 -1.62 25.50 1.37
CA GLN A 98 -0.30 25.53 2.01
C GLN A 98 0.83 25.70 0.98
N LYS A 99 0.74 25.02 -0.17
CA LYS A 99 1.72 25.15 -1.27
C LYS A 99 1.75 26.55 -1.88
N GLN A 100 0.61 27.25 -1.92
CA GLN A 100 0.51 28.60 -2.46
C GLN A 100 1.17 29.65 -1.56
N GLY A 101 1.48 29.31 -0.30
CA GLY A 101 2.05 30.23 0.68
C GLY A 101 1.06 31.32 1.09
N CYS A 102 1.04 31.67 2.38
CA CYS A 102 0.35 32.85 2.86
C CYS A 102 1.02 34.11 2.27
N PRO A 103 0.40 34.87 1.35
CA PRO A 103 1.03 36.07 0.77
C PRO A 103 1.18 37.19 1.80
N SER A 104 0.49 37.10 2.94
CA SER A 104 0.48 38.11 4.00
C SER A 104 1.39 37.79 5.18
N CYS A 105 2.25 36.77 5.10
CA CYS A 105 3.02 36.26 6.22
C CYS A 105 4.49 36.72 6.24
N GLU A 106 4.81 37.90 5.69
CA GLU A 106 6.02 38.64 6.12
C GLU A 106 5.81 39.14 7.56
N GLY A 107 6.09 38.27 8.55
CA GLY A 107 6.16 38.66 9.97
C GLY A 107 5.25 37.95 10.96
N CYS A 108 4.53 36.88 10.60
CA CYS A 108 3.69 36.16 11.55
C CYS A 108 4.53 35.24 12.46
N THR A 109 4.56 35.52 13.77
CA THR A 109 5.33 34.77 14.78
C THR A 109 4.61 33.53 15.33
N GLU A 110 3.36 33.28 14.94
CA GLU A 110 2.56 32.14 15.43
C GLU A 110 2.70 30.87 14.57
N CYS A 111 3.30 30.96 13.39
CA CYS A 111 3.55 29.81 12.50
C CYS A 111 5.03 29.36 12.55
N LYS A 112 5.57 29.19 13.77
CA LYS A 112 6.85 28.48 14.00
C LYS A 112 6.60 27.06 14.47
#